data_AF-A0A6J8DZ32-F1
#
_entry.id   AF-A0A6J8DZ32-F1
#
_cell.length_a   1.000
_cell.length_b   1.000
_cell.length_c   1.000
_cell.angle_alpha   90.00
_cell.angle_beta   90.00
_cell.angle_gamma   90.00
#
_symmetry.space_group_name_H-M   'P 1'
#
loop_
_entity.id
_entity.type
_entity.pdbx_description
1 polymer ?
#
loop_
_entity_poly.entity_id
_entity_poly.type
_entity_poly.pdbx_seq_one_letter_code
_entity_poly.pdbx_strand_id
1 'polypeptide(L)'
;MMFENDDDVFSPKLNFDDNNNNTNGSFKFNEDDTMLALATEECMKTGTFMPLLKEELKCKILAKCHEEGKQLNIKSEQRITAPKKKLQPDEEKKLEKRREQNRRAAKKFRERKRSDTDRLEQATTELEVLNHELRDEIRRLSTEYRELHVLLTTHSCVVDNTPSVYGELGT
;
A
#
# COMPACT_ATOMS: atom_id res chain seq x y z
N MET A 1 -13.68 -31.00 -0.38
CA MET A 1 -12.52 -31.31 0.48
C MET A 1 -12.47 -30.27 1.57
N MET A 2 -12.85 -30.68 2.78
CA MET A 2 -12.63 -29.94 4.03
C MET A 2 -11.39 -30.55 4.67
N PHE A 3 -10.41 -29.72 5.01
CA PHE A 3 -9.31 -30.01 5.94
C PHE A 3 -8.97 -28.65 6.56
N GLU A 4 -9.54 -28.35 7.73
CA GLU A 4 -9.02 -28.65 9.08
C GLU A 4 -8.12 -27.50 9.56
N ASN A 5 -8.60 -26.88 10.64
CA ASN A 5 -7.99 -25.78 11.36
C ASN A 5 -6.87 -26.33 12.25
N ASP A 6 -5.70 -25.71 12.21
CA ASP A 6 -4.68 -25.87 13.24
C ASP A 6 -4.40 -24.50 13.86
N ASP A 7 -5.25 -24.13 14.82
CA ASP A 7 -4.96 -23.12 15.83
C ASP A 7 -4.00 -23.72 16.85
N ASP A 8 -2.69 -23.56 16.62
CA ASP A 8 -1.68 -23.88 17.63
C ASP A 8 -1.67 -22.80 18.73
N VAL A 9 -2.56 -23.02 19.70
CA VAL A 9 -2.60 -22.34 21.00
C VAL A 9 -1.37 -22.74 21.80
N PHE A 10 -0.31 -21.93 21.73
CA PHE A 10 0.81 -22.02 22.65
C PHE A 10 0.35 -21.59 24.06
N SER A 11 0.00 -22.57 24.90
CA SER A 11 -0.28 -22.37 26.32
C SER A 11 0.98 -22.69 27.16
N PRO A 12 1.65 -21.71 27.78
CA PRO A 12 2.66 -21.99 28.79
C PRO A 12 1.95 -22.29 30.11
N LYS A 13 2.06 -23.53 30.57
CA LYS A 13 1.65 -23.98 31.91
C LYS A 13 2.42 -23.17 32.97
N LEU A 14 1.71 -22.36 33.75
CA LEU A 14 2.23 -21.78 34.99
C LEU A 14 2.01 -22.78 36.12
N ASN A 15 3.10 -23.37 36.61
CA ASN A 15 3.21 -23.89 37.96
C ASN A 15 4.50 -23.34 38.55
N PHE A 16 4.39 -22.43 39.51
CA PHE A 16 5.41 -22.24 40.54
C PHE A 16 4.78 -21.59 41.78
N ASP A 17 4.42 -22.49 42.72
CA ASP A 17 4.48 -22.40 44.17
C ASP A 17 4.20 -21.06 44.87
N ASP A 18 3.07 -21.03 45.58
CA ASP A 18 2.81 -20.14 46.71
C ASP A 18 3.85 -20.38 47.82
N ASN A 19 4.69 -19.39 48.11
CA ASN A 19 5.25 -19.25 49.46
C ASN A 19 5.59 -17.78 49.83
N ASN A 20 4.63 -17.20 50.54
CA ASN A 20 4.65 -16.14 51.55
C ASN A 20 6.02 -15.55 52.02
N ASN A 21 6.18 -14.21 51.96
CA ASN A 21 6.25 -13.34 53.15
C ASN A 21 6.61 -11.88 52.84
N ASN A 22 5.66 -10.99 53.13
CA ASN A 22 5.82 -9.67 53.75
C ASN A 22 7.15 -8.90 53.57
N THR A 23 7.16 -7.93 52.66
CA THR A 23 7.91 -6.68 52.85
C THR A 23 7.06 -5.49 52.43
N ASN A 24 6.70 -4.68 53.43
CA ASN A 24 6.08 -3.37 53.31
C ASN A 24 6.77 -2.51 52.24
N GLY A 25 6.12 -2.34 51.08
CA GLY A 25 6.46 -1.35 50.08
C GLY A 25 5.17 -0.76 49.54
N SER A 26 4.92 0.50 49.86
CA SER A 26 3.83 1.28 49.25
C SER A 26 4.00 1.24 47.73
N PHE A 27 3.21 0.39 47.07
CA PHE A 27 3.21 0.28 45.62
C PHE A 27 2.50 1.53 45.08
N LYS A 28 3.28 2.57 44.80
CA LYS A 28 2.79 3.73 44.05
C LYS A 28 2.44 3.24 42.65
N PHE A 29 1.15 3.15 42.34
CA PHE A 29 0.69 3.03 40.96
C PHE A 29 1.22 4.25 40.19
N ASN A 30 2.10 4.02 39.21
CA ASN A 30 2.65 5.08 38.38
C ASN A 30 1.59 5.48 37.34
N GLU A 31 1.36 6.79 37.15
CA GLU A 31 0.51 7.32 36.07
C GLU A 31 0.95 6.79 34.69
N ASP A 32 2.23 6.47 34.54
CA ASP A 32 2.84 5.94 33.32
C ASP A 32 2.32 4.53 32.94
N ASP A 33 2.00 3.68 33.93
CA ASP A 33 1.47 2.33 33.69
C ASP A 33 0.03 2.37 33.16
N THR A 34 -0.73 3.38 33.56
CA THR A 34 -2.11 3.61 33.08
C THR A 34 -2.11 4.08 31.63
N MET A 35 -1.16 4.96 31.27
CA MET A 35 -1.05 5.49 29.91
C MET A 35 -0.57 4.43 28.92
N LEU A 36 0.35 3.56 29.32
CA LEU A 36 0.83 2.46 28.47
C LEU A 36 -0.27 1.42 28.22
N ALA A 37 -1.09 1.11 29.23
CA ALA A 37 -2.24 0.24 29.07
C ALA A 37 -3.27 0.80 28.07
N LEU A 38 -3.58 2.10 28.17
CA LEU A 38 -4.48 2.78 27.23
C LEU A 38 -3.95 2.79 25.80
N ALA A 39 -2.65 3.07 25.60
CA ALA A 39 -2.03 3.03 24.29
C ALA A 39 -2.01 1.62 23.68
N THR A 40 -1.85 0.59 24.52
CA THR A 40 -1.92 -0.81 24.10
C THR A 40 -3.33 -1.17 23.64
N GLU A 41 -4.35 -0.78 24.40
CA GLU A 41 -5.75 -0.99 24.03
C GLU A 41 -6.11 -0.27 22.72
N GLU A 42 -5.65 0.96 22.53
CA GLU A 42 -5.86 1.72 21.28
C GLU A 42 -5.15 1.09 20.08
N CYS A 43 -3.93 0.56 20.28
CA CYS A 43 -3.20 -0.18 19.24
C CYS A 43 -3.98 -1.42 18.80
N MET A 44 -4.52 -2.19 19.75
CA MET A 44 -5.33 -3.38 19.45
C MET A 44 -6.62 -3.01 18.72
N LYS A 45 -7.28 -1.90 19.08
CA LYS A 45 -8.52 -1.42 18.44
C LYS A 45 -8.29 -0.89 17.02
N THR A 46 -7.19 -0.18 16.79
CA THR A 46 -6.90 0.49 15.50
C THR A 46 -6.07 -0.36 14.54
N GLY A 47 -5.51 -1.48 15.00
CA GLY A 47 -4.62 -2.34 14.22
C GLY A 47 -3.31 -1.64 13.79
N THR A 48 -2.97 -0.52 14.42
CA THR A 48 -1.84 0.33 14.04
C THR A 48 -0.96 0.56 15.26
N PHE A 49 0.35 0.35 15.14
CA PHE A 49 1.32 0.50 16.25
C PHE A 49 1.61 1.96 16.67
N MET A 50 1.01 2.93 15.97
CA MET A 50 1.20 4.37 16.16
C MET A 50 0.94 4.88 17.59
N PRO A 51 -0.07 4.40 18.35
CA PRO A 51 -0.30 4.83 19.73
C PRO A 51 0.88 4.50 20.67
N LEU A 52 1.48 3.32 20.52
CA LEU A 52 2.62 2.88 21.35
C LEU A 52 3.89 3.68 21.04
N LEU A 53 4.17 3.94 19.76
CA LEU A 53 5.27 4.81 19.33
C LEU A 53 5.15 6.23 19.92
N LYS A 54 3.92 6.77 19.99
CA LYS A 54 3.66 8.09 20.57
C LYS A 54 3.94 8.11 22.06
N GLU A 55 3.51 7.09 22.80
CA GLU A 55 3.75 7.02 24.24
C GLU A 55 5.25 6.83 24.53
N GLU A 56 5.96 5.96 23.80
CA GLU A 56 7.41 5.80 23.93
C GLU A 56 8.16 7.12 23.69
N LEU A 57 7.80 7.83 22.62
CA LEU A 57 8.40 9.12 22.28
C LEU A 57 8.13 10.16 23.37
N LYS A 58 6.91 10.19 23.91
CA LYS A 58 6.52 11.08 25.00
C LYS A 58 7.33 10.79 26.27
N CYS A 59 7.47 9.53 26.68
CA CYS A 59 8.31 9.14 27.81
C CYS A 59 9.77 9.58 27.62
N LYS A 60 10.36 9.36 26.44
CA LYS A 60 11.73 9.80 26.13
C LYS A 60 11.90 11.32 26.22
N ILE A 61 10.92 12.08 25.72
CA ILE A 61 10.95 13.54 25.81
C ILE A 61 10.86 14.00 27.26
N LEU A 62 9.96 13.41 28.06
CA LEU A 62 9.79 13.77 29.47
C LEU A 62 11.03 13.46 30.31
N ALA A 63 11.62 12.28 30.11
CA ALA A 63 12.86 11.89 30.77
C ALA A 63 13.97 12.91 30.48
N LYS A 64 14.16 13.24 29.21
CA LYS A 64 15.16 14.24 28.79
C LYS A 64 14.88 15.63 29.35
N CYS A 65 13.62 16.05 29.40
CA CYS A 65 13.26 17.34 29.97
C CYS A 65 13.48 17.39 31.49
N HIS A 66 13.22 16.29 32.20
CA HIS A 66 13.50 16.15 33.62
C HIS A 66 15.01 16.23 33.91
N GLU A 67 15.85 15.56 33.11
CA GLU A 67 17.32 15.68 33.19
C GLU A 67 17.80 17.13 32.99
N GLU A 68 17.15 17.88 32.10
CA GLU A 68 17.44 19.29 31.85
C GLU A 68 16.77 20.25 32.88
N GLY A 69 16.08 19.72 33.90
CA GLY A 69 15.40 20.50 34.94
C GLY A 69 14.16 21.27 34.46
N LYS A 70 13.62 20.93 33.29
CA LYS A 70 12.45 21.57 32.69
C LYS A 70 11.20 20.72 32.96
N GLN A 71 10.32 21.20 33.83
CA GLN A 71 9.02 20.55 34.03
C GLN A 71 8.07 20.93 32.87
N LEU A 72 7.85 20.01 31.94
CA LEU A 72 6.82 20.15 30.91
C LEU A 72 5.47 19.73 31.49
N ASN A 73 4.57 20.68 31.69
CA ASN A 73 3.19 20.36 32.01
C ASN A 73 2.45 19.97 30.71
N ILE A 74 2.29 18.66 30.49
CA ILE A 74 1.65 18.10 29.29
C ILE A 74 0.15 18.47 29.20
N LYS A 75 -0.47 18.88 30.32
CA LYS A 75 -1.91 19.23 30.34
C LYS A 75 -2.24 20.55 29.63
N SER A 76 -1.25 21.36 29.28
CA SER A 76 -1.49 22.56 28.48
C SER A 76 -1.29 22.26 27.00
N GLU A 77 -2.39 22.18 26.25
CA GLU A 77 -2.42 22.30 24.77
C GLU A 77 -2.01 23.71 24.30
N GLN A 78 -0.99 24.29 24.93
CA GLN A 78 -0.37 25.48 24.41
C GLN A 78 0.37 25.07 23.16
N ARG A 79 -0.22 25.38 22.00
CA ARG A 79 0.46 25.35 20.71
C ARG A 79 1.77 26.12 20.90
N ILE A 80 2.88 25.40 20.97
CA ILE A 80 4.21 25.98 20.96
C ILE A 80 4.38 26.56 19.56
N THR A 81 3.88 27.77 19.33
CA THR A 81 4.32 28.58 18.21
C THR A 81 5.74 28.98 18.54
N ALA A 82 6.69 28.13 18.14
CA ALA A 82 8.10 28.43 18.28
C ALA A 82 8.33 29.84 17.72
N PRO A 83 8.85 30.79 18.51
CA PRO A 83 9.17 32.11 17.98
C PRO A 83 10.11 31.89 16.81
N LYS A 84 9.77 32.43 15.64
CA LYS A 84 10.61 32.36 14.44
C LYS A 84 11.95 32.99 14.82
N LYS A 85 12.94 32.15 15.15
CA LYS A 85 14.32 32.59 15.34
C LYS A 85 14.67 33.34 14.06
N LYS A 86 15.08 34.60 14.21
CA LYS A 86 15.62 35.37 13.08
C LYS A 86 16.81 34.57 12.57
N LEU A 87 16.69 34.02 11.36
CA LEU A 87 17.76 33.23 10.77
C LEU A 87 18.98 34.14 10.64
N GLN A 88 20.17 33.60 10.92
CA GLN A 88 21.39 34.30 10.60
C GLN A 88 21.43 34.51 9.07
N PRO A 89 22.01 35.62 8.56
CA PRO A 89 21.99 35.94 7.13
C PRO A 89 22.56 34.82 6.24
N ASP A 90 23.46 34.00 6.77
CA ASP A 90 24.00 32.83 6.07
C ASP A 90 23.03 31.65 6.01
N GLU A 91 22.23 31.45 7.06
CA GLU A 91 21.18 30.44 7.10
C GLU A 91 20.04 30.79 6.14
N GLU A 92 19.71 32.07 6.02
CA GLU A 92 18.67 32.55 5.11
C GLU A 92 19.05 32.32 3.63
N LYS A 93 20.30 32.61 3.25
CA LYS A 93 20.81 32.31 1.90
C LYS A 93 20.79 30.80 1.59
N LYS A 94 21.15 29.96 2.55
CA LYS A 94 21.12 28.49 2.39
C LYS A 94 19.68 27.99 2.23
N LEU A 95 18.75 28.55 3.00
CA LEU A 95 17.33 28.23 2.89
C LEU A 95 16.76 28.62 1.52
N GLU A 96 17.10 29.81 1.02
CA GLU A 96 16.63 30.27 -0.28
C GLU A 96 17.17 29.40 -1.43
N LYS A 97 18.45 29.01 -1.39
CA LYS A 97 19.00 28.03 -2.35
C LYS A 97 18.24 26.70 -2.31
N ARG A 98 17.93 26.19 -1.11
CA ARG A 98 17.17 24.94 -0.96
C ARG A 98 15.74 25.06 -1.48
N ARG A 99 15.08 26.19 -1.24
CA ARG A 99 13.73 26.47 -1.76
C ARG A 99 13.73 26.53 -3.28
N GLU A 100 14.69 27.24 -3.87
CA GLU A 100 14.80 27.35 -5.32
C GLU A 100 15.09 25.98 -5.97
N GLN A 101 15.99 25.18 -5.38
CA GLN A 101 16.23 23.81 -5.82
C GLN A 101 14.98 22.93 -5.72
N ASN A 102 14.26 22.99 -4.60
CA ASN A 102 13.03 22.24 -4.42
C ASN A 102 11.93 22.70 -5.39
N ARG A 103 11.82 24.00 -5.66
CA ARG A 103 10.91 24.58 -6.65
C ARG A 103 11.20 24.00 -8.04
N ARG A 104 12.46 23.97 -8.46
CA ARG A 104 12.88 23.37 -9.74
C ARG A 104 12.61 21.87 -9.78
N ALA A 105 12.94 21.15 -8.70
CA ALA A 105 12.70 19.71 -8.60
C ALA A 105 11.20 19.38 -8.68
N ALA A 106 10.36 20.15 -7.98
CA ALA A 106 8.91 19.98 -7.98
C ALA A 106 8.32 20.26 -9.36
N LYS A 107 8.77 21.32 -10.05
CA LYS A 107 8.36 21.60 -11.44
C LYS A 107 8.73 20.43 -12.36
N LYS A 108 9.99 19.98 -12.32
CA LYS A 108 10.49 18.86 -13.13
C LYS A 108 9.75 17.56 -12.83
N PHE A 109 9.43 17.29 -11.57
CA PHE A 109 8.66 16.11 -11.17
C PHE A 109 7.23 16.16 -11.74
N ARG A 110 6.56 17.31 -11.64
CA ARG A 110 5.21 17.50 -12.21
C ARG A 110 5.21 17.38 -13.73
N GLU A 111 6.22 17.94 -14.41
CA GLU A 111 6.39 17.83 -15.86
C GLU A 111 6.60 16.37 -16.29
N ARG A 112 7.48 15.63 -15.60
CA ARG A 112 7.69 14.19 -15.86
C ARG A 112 6.42 13.40 -15.66
N LYS A 113 5.73 13.60 -14.53
CA LYS A 113 4.47 12.90 -14.24
C LYS A 113 3.42 13.16 -15.32
N ARG A 114 3.31 14.41 -15.79
CA ARG A 114 2.40 14.74 -16.89
C ARG A 114 2.81 14.03 -18.17
N SER A 115 4.07 14.17 -18.60
CA SER A 115 4.58 13.52 -19.80
C SER A 115 4.42 12.00 -19.79
N ASP A 116 4.62 11.35 -18.65
CA ASP A 116 4.44 9.90 -18.51
C ASP A 116 2.96 9.51 -18.65
N THR A 117 2.05 10.34 -18.11
CA THR A 117 0.60 10.15 -18.23
C THR A 117 0.17 10.34 -19.67
N ASP A 118 0.58 11.46 -20.30
CA ASP A 118 0.25 11.78 -21.69
C ASP A 118 0.75 10.67 -22.64
N ARG A 119 1.97 10.15 -22.42
CA ARG A 119 2.52 9.04 -23.20
C ARG A 119 1.69 7.76 -23.05
N LEU A 120 1.26 7.44 -21.84
CA LEU A 120 0.47 6.24 -21.57
C LEU A 120 -0.94 6.37 -22.17
N GLU A 121 -1.56 7.54 -22.06
CA GLU A 121 -2.85 7.83 -22.69
C GLU A 121 -2.74 7.72 -24.21
N GLN A 122 -1.72 8.33 -24.83
CA GLN A 122 -1.48 8.20 -26.27
C GLN A 122 -1.32 6.73 -26.69
N ALA A 123 -0.46 5.96 -26.00
CA ALA A 123 -0.28 4.55 -26.32
C ALA A 123 -1.57 3.73 -26.15
N THR A 124 -2.41 4.07 -25.16
CA THR A 124 -3.72 3.44 -24.97
C THR A 124 -4.62 3.73 -26.16
N THR A 125 -4.73 4.99 -26.59
CA THR A 125 -5.56 5.37 -27.73
C THR A 125 -5.09 4.71 -29.04
N GLU A 126 -3.78 4.64 -29.27
CA GLU A 126 -3.21 3.98 -30.46
C GLU A 126 -3.55 2.48 -30.48
N LEU A 127 -3.41 1.81 -29.33
CA LEU A 127 -3.77 0.40 -29.20
C LEU A 127 -5.28 0.16 -29.36
N GLU A 128 -6.12 1.04 -28.85
CA GLU A 128 -7.58 0.95 -29.00
C GLU A 128 -8.01 1.07 -30.47
N VAL A 129 -7.43 2.03 -31.20
CA VAL A 129 -7.66 2.20 -32.64
C VAL A 129 -7.23 0.94 -33.40
N LEU A 130 -6.00 0.47 -33.18
CA LEU A 130 -5.50 -0.73 -33.86
C LEU A 130 -6.33 -1.97 -33.52
N ASN A 131 -6.76 -2.11 -32.26
CA ASN A 131 -7.62 -3.22 -31.85
C ASN A 131 -8.97 -3.18 -32.56
N HIS A 132 -9.55 -1.98 -32.70
CA HIS A 132 -10.78 -1.78 -33.44
C HIS A 132 -10.63 -2.19 -34.91
N GLU A 133 -9.59 -1.69 -35.59
CA GLU A 133 -9.29 -2.02 -36.98
C GLU A 133 -9.09 -3.53 -37.20
N LEU A 134 -8.30 -4.18 -36.33
CA LEU A 134 -8.08 -5.62 -36.42
C LEU A 134 -9.36 -6.43 -36.20
N ARG A 135 -10.22 -5.99 -35.27
CA ARG A 135 -11.53 -6.62 -35.05
C ARG A 135 -12.46 -6.46 -36.24
N ASP A 136 -12.44 -5.30 -36.90
CA ASP A 136 -13.18 -5.09 -38.14
C ASP A 136 -12.68 -6.00 -39.26
N GLU A 137 -11.36 -6.13 -39.40
CA GLU A 137 -10.79 -7.01 -40.41
C GLU A 137 -11.12 -8.47 -40.16
N ILE A 138 -11.07 -8.93 -38.90
CA ILE A 138 -11.53 -10.27 -38.52
C ILE A 138 -13.00 -10.47 -38.88
N ARG A 139 -13.87 -9.50 -38.59
CA ARG A 139 -15.30 -9.58 -38.94
C ARG A 139 -15.50 -9.67 -40.45
N ARG A 140 -14.79 -8.83 -41.21
CA ARG A 140 -14.85 -8.80 -42.68
C ARG A 140 -14.44 -10.15 -43.27
N LEU A 141 -13.26 -10.65 -42.90
CA LEU A 141 -12.73 -11.92 -43.36
C LEU A 141 -13.60 -13.11 -42.93
N SER A 142 -14.14 -13.10 -41.71
CA SER A 142 -15.04 -14.16 -41.24
C SER A 142 -16.34 -14.19 -42.03
N THR A 143 -16.85 -13.02 -42.42
CA THR A 143 -18.05 -12.90 -43.24
C THR A 143 -17.79 -13.42 -44.65
N GLU A 144 -16.70 -13.00 -45.27
CA GLU A 144 -16.26 -13.46 -46.59
C GLU A 144 -16.01 -14.97 -46.62
N TYR A 145 -15.32 -15.51 -45.62
CA TYR A 145 -15.12 -16.94 -45.46
C TYR A 145 -16.45 -17.69 -45.37
N ARG A 146 -17.38 -17.21 -44.55
CA ARG A 146 -18.69 -17.85 -44.39
C ARG A 146 -19.47 -17.83 -45.70
N GLU A 147 -19.46 -16.73 -46.44
CA GLU A 147 -20.12 -16.62 -47.75
C GLU A 147 -19.53 -17.63 -48.73
N LEU A 148 -18.20 -17.66 -48.87
CA LEU A 148 -17.50 -18.62 -49.73
C LEU A 148 -17.76 -20.07 -49.33
N HIS A 149 -17.74 -20.37 -48.03
CA HIS A 149 -18.05 -21.68 -47.51
C HIS A 149 -19.48 -22.10 -47.83
N VAL A 150 -20.46 -21.20 -47.68
CA VAL A 150 -21.86 -21.47 -48.08
C VAL A 150 -21.93 -21.77 -49.56
N LEU A 151 -21.33 -20.95 -50.44
CA LEU A 151 -21.27 -21.25 -51.88
C LEU A 151 -20.66 -22.64 -52.13
N LEU A 152 -19.49 -22.92 -51.55
CA LEU A 152 -18.80 -24.19 -51.77
C LEU A 152 -19.61 -25.40 -51.30
N THR A 153 -20.24 -25.31 -50.13
CA THR A 153 -21.07 -26.40 -49.58
C THR A 153 -22.36 -26.60 -50.37
N THR A 154 -22.99 -25.53 -50.87
CA THR A 154 -24.14 -25.65 -51.77
C THR A 154 -23.80 -26.31 -53.11
N HIS A 155 -22.53 -26.28 -53.54
CA HIS A 155 -22.06 -26.93 -54.76
C HIS A 155 -21.44 -28.32 -54.50
N SER A 156 -20.85 -28.57 -53.32
CA SER A 156 -20.19 -29.85 -52.99
C SER A 156 -21.17 -31.00 -52.77
N CYS A 157 -22.43 -30.72 -52.43
CA CYS A 157 -23.48 -31.75 -52.37
C CYS A 157 -23.81 -32.40 -53.74
N VAL A 158 -23.16 -31.99 -54.83
CA VAL A 158 -23.22 -32.66 -56.15
C VAL A 158 -22.09 -33.70 -56.33
N VAL A 159 -21.02 -33.65 -55.53
CA VAL A 159 -19.78 -34.44 -55.75
C VAL A 159 -19.59 -35.59 -54.73
N ASP A 160 -20.33 -35.60 -53.62
CA ASP A 160 -20.20 -36.62 -52.56
C ASP A 160 -20.79 -38.02 -52.89
N ASN A 161 -21.23 -38.26 -54.13
CA ASN A 161 -21.56 -39.61 -54.60
C ASN A 161 -20.34 -40.46 -55.00
N THR A 162 -19.11 -40.06 -54.62
CA THR A 162 -17.92 -40.89 -54.82
C THR A 162 -17.25 -41.21 -53.48
N PRO A 163 -17.12 -42.49 -53.09
CA PRO A 163 -16.47 -42.86 -51.84
C PRO A 163 -14.98 -42.52 -51.92
N SER A 164 -14.52 -41.56 -51.12
CA SER A 164 -13.10 -41.22 -51.00
C SER A 164 -12.41 -42.19 -50.04
N VAL A 165 -11.44 -42.96 -50.56
CA VAL A 165 -10.77 -44.13 -49.93
C VAL A 165 -9.49 -43.77 -49.16
N TYR A 166 -9.21 -42.51 -48.82
CA TYR A 166 -7.96 -42.17 -48.14
C TYR A 166 -8.17 -41.28 -46.91
N GLY A 167 -8.12 -41.92 -45.74
CA GLY A 167 -8.23 -41.31 -44.42
C GLY A 167 -7.53 -42.15 -43.35
N GLU A 168 -6.31 -42.57 -43.61
CA GLU A 168 -5.36 -42.92 -42.53
C GLU A 168 -4.12 -42.07 -42.71
N LEU A 169 -3.88 -41.18 -41.74
CA LEU A 169 -2.66 -41.15 -40.92
C LEU A 169 -2.76 -39.95 -39.99
N GLY A 170 -3.09 -40.24 -38.73
CA GLY A 170 -2.82 -39.35 -37.62
C GLY A 170 -1.38 -39.50 -37.15
N THR A 171 -0.78 -38.37 -36.79
CA THR A 171 -0.03 -38.09 -35.54
C THR A 171 0.26 -36.59 -35.50
#